data_AF-A0A0F6W4N0-F1
#
_entry.id   AF-A0A0F6W4N0-F1
#
_cell.length_a   1.000
_cell.length_b   1.000
_cell.length_c   1.000
_cell.angle_alpha   90.00
_cell.angle_beta   90.00
_cell.angle_gamma   90.00
#
_symmetry.space_group_name_H-M   'P 1'
#
loop_
_entity.id
_entity.type
_entity.pdbx_description
1 polymer ?
#
loop_
_entity_poly.entity_id
_entity_poly.type
_entity_poly.pdbx_seq_one_letter_code
_entity_poly.pdbx_strand_id
1 'polypeptide(L)'
;MTTIKKSPFERFDIDPRGGPVAITERLRELAEETTDADERAAIRAAWEELTLHPLRRLTAALDSFPESRAAMGTPPRRAAPIASDAPLDLPDLIARPRARAALPPPTDDERALLAPPSPTDPLGRR
;
A
#
# COMPACT_ATOMS: atom_id res chain seq x y z
N MET A 1 4.16 24.12 -14.74
CA MET A 1 3.60 22.95 -15.44
C MET A 1 4.18 21.71 -14.79
N THR A 2 3.40 20.99 -13.98
CA THR A 2 3.87 19.76 -13.33
C THR A 2 3.80 18.65 -14.37
N THR A 3 4.93 18.25 -14.94
CA THR A 3 4.98 17.10 -15.86
C THR A 3 4.55 15.86 -15.08
N ILE A 4 3.35 15.34 -15.38
CA ILE A 4 2.88 14.09 -14.79
C ILE A 4 3.77 12.99 -15.35
N LYS A 5 4.71 12.51 -14.52
CA LYS A 5 5.59 11.40 -14.89
C LYS A 5 4.72 10.14 -14.99
N LYS A 6 4.68 9.52 -16.16
CA LYS A 6 3.89 8.29 -16.40
C LYS A 6 4.33 7.19 -15.42
N SER A 7 3.38 6.56 -14.74
CA SER A 7 3.67 5.47 -13.79
C SER A 7 4.33 4.29 -14.53
N PRO A 8 5.27 3.54 -13.92
CA PRO A 8 5.82 2.33 -14.52
C PRO A 8 4.75 1.34 -14.98
N PHE A 9 3.63 1.24 -14.25
CA PHE A 9 2.50 0.39 -14.63
C PHE A 9 1.84 0.84 -15.94
N GLU A 10 1.65 2.14 -16.14
CA GLU A 10 1.07 2.70 -17.38
C GLU A 10 2.06 2.74 -18.55
N ARG A 11 3.36 2.75 -18.26
CA ARG A 11 4.40 2.73 -19.28
C ARG A 11 4.52 1.34 -19.92
N PHE A 12 4.46 0.30 -19.09
CA PHE A 12 4.69 -1.09 -19.50
C PHE A 12 3.42 -1.93 -19.55
N ASP A 13 2.24 -1.31 -19.41
CA ASP A 13 0.92 -1.97 -19.43
C ASP A 13 0.84 -3.15 -18.44
N ILE A 14 1.23 -2.89 -17.20
CA ILE A 14 1.27 -3.87 -16.11
C ILE A 14 0.08 -3.62 -15.19
N ASP A 15 -0.63 -4.69 -14.81
CA ASP A 15 -1.69 -4.61 -13.82
C ASP A 15 -1.13 -4.23 -12.42
N PRO A 16 -1.54 -3.09 -11.84
CA PRO A 16 -1.13 -2.68 -10.50
C PRO A 16 -1.59 -3.61 -9.37
N ARG A 17 -2.62 -4.45 -9.62
CA ARG A 17 -3.11 -5.45 -8.66
C ARG A 17 -2.27 -6.73 -8.69
N GLY A 18 -1.39 -6.88 -9.68
CA GLY A 18 -0.50 -8.02 -9.82
C GLY A 18 0.53 -8.13 -8.70
N GLY A 19 0.81 -9.37 -8.28
CA GLY A 19 1.91 -9.66 -7.35
C GLY A 19 3.30 -9.55 -8.02
N PRO A 20 4.39 -9.61 -7.23
CA PRO A 20 5.76 -9.54 -7.75
C PRO A 20 6.07 -10.54 -8.88
N VAL A 21 5.48 -11.74 -8.82
CA VAL A 21 5.65 -12.78 -9.82
C VAL A 21 5.07 -12.35 -11.16
N ALA A 22 3.80 -11.92 -11.19
CA ALA A 22 3.14 -11.45 -12.41
C ALA A 22 3.87 -10.24 -13.02
N ILE A 23 4.35 -9.31 -12.19
CA ILE A 23 5.15 -8.16 -12.63
C ILE A 23 6.46 -8.62 -13.27
N THR A 24 7.14 -9.60 -12.66
CA THR A 24 8.42 -10.12 -13.17
C THR A 24 8.25 -10.83 -14.51
N GLU A 25 7.25 -11.69 -14.64
CA GLU A 25 6.94 -12.37 -15.91
C GLU A 25 6.66 -11.36 -17.01
N ARG A 26 5.82 -10.35 -16.75
CA ARG A 26 5.47 -9.34 -17.76
C ARG A 26 6.67 -8.50 -18.20
N LEU A 27 7.51 -8.06 -17.25
CA LEU A 27 8.72 -7.29 -17.58
C LEU A 27 9.78 -8.15 -18.27
N ARG A 28 9.83 -9.45 -17.98
CA ARG A 28 10.70 -10.39 -18.68
C ARG A 28 10.29 -10.53 -20.15
N GLU A 29 9.01 -10.74 -20.43
CA GLU A 29 8.48 -10.78 -21.81
C GLU A 29 8.90 -9.54 -22.59
N LEU A 30 8.68 -8.35 -22.01
CA LEU A 30 9.07 -7.08 -22.64
C LEU A 30 10.58 -6.94 -22.87
N ALA A 31 11.40 -7.44 -21.94
CA ALA A 31 12.85 -7.41 -22.08
C ALA A 31 13.37 -8.35 -23.18
N GLU A 32 12.66 -9.46 -23.43
CA GLU A 32 12.94 -10.43 -24.48
C GLU A 32 12.47 -9.92 -25.86
N GLU A 33 11.37 -9.16 -25.91
CA GLU A 33 10.82 -8.58 -27.13
C GLU A 33 11.62 -7.35 -27.64
N THR A 34 12.23 -6.57 -26.74
CA THR A 34 13.00 -5.39 -27.16
C THR A 34 14.45 -5.72 -27.55
N THR A 35 14.90 -5.12 -28.65
CA THR A 35 16.30 -5.15 -29.09
C THR A 35 17.08 -3.89 -28.68
N ASP A 36 16.38 -2.87 -28.18
CA ASP A 36 16.99 -1.61 -27.74
C ASP A 36 17.60 -1.75 -26.33
N ALA A 37 18.84 -1.30 -26.20
CA ALA A 37 19.58 -1.33 -24.94
C ALA A 37 19.03 -0.32 -23.94
N ASP A 38 18.57 0.86 -24.39
CA ASP A 38 18.04 1.90 -23.52
C ASP A 38 16.67 1.49 -22.96
N GLU A 39 15.82 0.91 -23.80
CA GLU A 39 14.55 0.34 -23.37
C GLU A 39 14.73 -0.84 -22.40
N ARG A 40 15.69 -1.74 -22.65
CA ARG A 40 16.01 -2.83 -21.72
C ARG A 40 16.50 -2.30 -20.37
N ALA A 41 17.27 -1.22 -20.35
CA ALA A 41 17.69 -0.56 -19.12
C ALA A 41 16.48 0.05 -18.37
N ALA A 42 15.54 0.65 -19.09
CA ALA A 42 14.30 1.18 -18.50
C ALA A 42 13.41 0.07 -17.90
N ILE A 43 13.30 -1.07 -18.57
CA ILE A 43 12.58 -2.26 -18.08
C ILE A 43 13.23 -2.78 -16.80
N ARG A 44 14.56 -2.88 -16.77
CA ARG A 44 15.29 -3.30 -15.55
C ARG A 44 15.06 -2.33 -14.39
N ALA A 45 15.15 -1.02 -14.62
CA ALA A 45 14.90 -0.03 -13.59
C ALA A 45 13.47 -0.11 -13.03
N ALA A 46 12.48 -0.36 -13.90
CA ALA A 46 11.10 -0.57 -13.48
C ALA A 46 10.92 -1.88 -12.68
N TRP A 47 11.60 -2.96 -13.08
CA TRP A 47 11.60 -4.21 -12.33
C TRP A 47 12.15 -4.01 -10.92
N GLU A 48 13.28 -3.32 -10.77
CA GLU A 48 13.87 -3.01 -9.46
C GLU A 48 12.92 -2.15 -8.61
N GLU A 49 12.31 -1.12 -9.20
CA GLU A 49 11.37 -0.25 -8.50
C GLU A 49 10.11 -0.99 -8.02
N LEU A 50 9.54 -1.87 -8.85
CA LEU A 50 8.27 -2.54 -8.57
C LEU A 50 8.43 -3.81 -7.72
N THR A 51 9.58 -4.48 -7.75
CA THR A 51 9.77 -5.76 -7.06
C THR A 51 10.63 -5.68 -5.80
N LEU A 52 11.62 -4.78 -5.75
CA LEU A 52 12.54 -4.67 -4.60
C LEU A 52 12.09 -3.65 -3.54
N HIS A 53 11.16 -2.75 -3.89
CA HIS A 53 10.74 -1.65 -3.02
C HIS A 53 9.21 -1.61 -2.83
N PRO A 54 8.66 -2.36 -1.84
CA PRO A 54 7.21 -2.49 -1.66
C PRO A 54 6.45 -1.16 -1.52
N LEU A 55 7.03 -0.18 -0.82
CA LEU A 55 6.45 1.16 -0.66
C LEU A 55 6.42 1.94 -1.98
N ARG A 56 7.46 1.81 -2.82
CA ARG A 56 7.51 2.46 -4.13
C ARG A 56 6.50 1.85 -5.08
N ARG A 57 6.36 0.52 -5.06
CA ARG A 57 5.29 -0.19 -5.80
C ARG A 57 3.90 0.32 -5.42
N LEU A 58 3.60 0.41 -4.12
CA LEU A 58 2.29 0.90 -3.66
C LEU A 58 2.03 2.33 -4.14
N THR A 59 3.02 3.21 -4.02
CA THR A 59 2.91 4.60 -4.49
C THR A 59 2.65 4.65 -5.99
N ALA A 60 3.42 3.90 -6.78
CA ALA A 60 3.24 3.80 -8.23
C ALA A 60 1.88 3.22 -8.62
N ALA A 61 1.35 2.25 -7.86
CA ALA A 61 0.03 1.67 -8.11
C ALA A 61 -1.09 2.68 -7.82
N LEU A 62 -0.95 3.49 -6.77
CA LEU A 62 -1.88 4.58 -6.45
C LEU A 62 -1.79 5.75 -7.44
N ASP A 63 -0.65 5.93 -8.10
CA ASP A 63 -0.48 6.88 -9.20
C ASP A 63 -1.20 6.45 -10.47
N SER A 64 -1.34 5.14 -10.73
CA SER A 64 -2.03 4.61 -11.91
C SER A 64 -3.56 4.74 -11.88
N PHE A 65 -4.16 5.14 -10.76
CA PHE A 65 -5.62 5.32 -10.63
C PHE A 65 -5.97 6.74 -10.17
N PRO A 66 -5.70 7.78 -10.98
CA PRO A 66 -5.97 9.16 -10.59
C PRO A 66 -7.46 9.41 -10.33
N GLU A 67 -8.36 8.74 -11.06
CA GLU A 67 -9.82 8.81 -10.89
C GLU A 67 -10.37 8.12 -9.64
N SER A 68 -9.62 7.17 -9.06
CA SER A 68 -10.01 6.50 -7.81
C SER A 68 -9.66 7.30 -6.57
N ARG A 69 -8.96 8.43 -6.72
CA ARG A 69 -8.68 9.34 -5.63
C ARG A 69 -9.98 10.06 -5.29
N ALA A 70 -10.44 9.93 -4.03
CA ALA A 70 -11.37 10.89 -3.49
C ALA A 70 -10.82 12.29 -3.78
N ALA A 71 -11.69 13.25 -4.17
CA ALA A 71 -11.28 14.64 -4.22
C ALA A 71 -10.57 14.93 -2.90
N MET A 72 -9.26 15.20 -2.96
CA MET A 72 -8.51 15.56 -1.78
C MET A 72 -9.14 16.86 -1.29
N GLY A 73 -10.11 16.73 -0.38
CA GLY A 73 -10.58 17.85 0.41
C GLY A 73 -9.36 18.48 1.06
N THR A 74 -9.45 19.75 1.40
CA THR A 74 -8.37 20.43 2.11
C THR A 74 -7.99 19.56 3.31
N PRO A 75 -6.75 19.05 3.39
CA PRO A 75 -6.35 18.26 4.55
C PRO A 75 -6.63 19.10 5.80
N PRO A 76 -7.17 18.52 6.88
CA PRO A 76 -7.46 19.28 8.08
C PRO A 76 -6.21 20.06 8.46
N ARG A 77 -6.33 21.38 8.58
CA ARG A 77 -5.19 22.24 8.88
C ARG A 77 -4.56 21.69 10.15
N ARG A 78 -3.33 21.19 10.04
CA ARG A 78 -2.60 20.66 11.20
C ARG A 78 -2.58 21.79 12.22
N ALA A 79 -3.31 21.62 13.32
CA ALA A 79 -3.27 22.59 14.40
C ALA A 79 -1.80 22.71 14.82
N ALA A 80 -1.29 23.94 14.89
CA ALA A 80 0.02 24.15 15.49
C ALA A 80 -0.01 23.51 16.89
N PRO A 81 1.06 22.81 17.31
CA PRO A 81 1.14 22.36 18.68
C PRO A 81 0.93 23.58 19.57
N ILE A 82 -0.15 23.59 20.34
CA ILE A 82 -0.33 24.57 21.39
C ILE A 82 0.73 24.17 22.42
N ALA A 83 1.83 24.92 22.46
CA ALA A 83 2.78 24.80 23.55
C ALA A 83 2.01 25.16 24.82
N SER A 84 1.77 24.17 25.67
CA SER A 84 1.24 24.38 27.00
C SER A 84 2.45 24.51 27.92
N ASP A 85 2.66 25.70 28.47
CA ASP A 85 3.63 25.93 29.56
C ASP A 85 3.14 25.36 30.90
N ALA A 86 1.94 24.77 30.93
CA ALA A 86 1.45 24.10 32.13
C ALA A 86 2.28 22.84 32.41
N PRO A 87 2.86 22.70 33.62
CA PRO A 87 3.53 21.46 34.01
C PRO A 87 2.50 20.33 34.00
N LEU A 88 2.79 19.26 33.25
CA LEU A 88 2.01 18.04 33.29
C LEU A 88 2.23 17.35 34.63
N ASP A 89 1.18 17.11 35.40
CA ASP A 89 1.23 16.31 36.62
C ASP A 89 0.84 14.85 36.31
N LEU A 90 1.24 13.91 37.17
CA LEU A 90 0.92 12.48 37.04
C LEU A 90 -0.59 12.18 36.80
N PRO A 91 -1.57 12.90 37.39
CA PRO A 91 -2.99 12.73 37.06
C PRO A 91 -3.38 13.22 35.65
N ASP A 92 -2.57 14.04 34.96
CA ASP A 92 -2.86 14.46 33.59
C ASP A 92 -2.53 13.36 32.56
N LEU A 93 -1.75 12.37 32.98
CA LEU A 93 -1.38 11.19 32.19
C LEU A 93 -2.43 10.06 32.24
N ILE A 94 -3.66 10.34 32.69
CA ILE A 94 -4.73 9.34 32.69
C ILE A 94 -4.81 8.69 31.31
N ALA A 95 -4.63 7.37 31.29
CA ALA A 95 -4.72 6.56 30.11
C ALA A 95 -6.06 6.82 29.43
N ARG A 96 -6.04 7.40 28.22
CA ARG A 96 -7.26 7.56 27.44
C ARG A 96 -7.88 6.18 27.21
N PRO A 97 -9.20 6.02 27.40
CA PRO A 97 -9.87 4.78 27.02
C PRO A 97 -9.57 4.53 25.53
N ARG A 98 -9.02 3.35 25.22
CA ARG A 98 -8.72 2.96 23.84
C ARG A 98 -9.99 3.14 23.03
N ALA A 99 -9.91 3.84 21.90
CA ALA A 99 -11.03 4.21 21.04
C ALA A 99 -11.63 3.02 20.27
N ARG A 100 -11.92 1.91 20.96
CA ARG A 100 -12.66 0.78 20.40
C ARG A 100 -14.16 1.08 20.29
N ALA A 101 -14.65 2.08 21.03
CA ALA A 101 -16.05 2.51 20.99
C ALA A 101 -16.41 3.39 19.77
N ALA A 102 -15.42 3.97 19.07
CA ALA A 102 -15.65 4.78 17.88
C ALA A 102 -15.72 3.96 16.58
N LEU A 103 -15.37 2.68 16.65
CA LEU A 103 -15.46 1.74 15.54
C LEU A 103 -16.78 0.99 15.65
N PRO A 104 -17.58 0.89 14.57
CA PRO A 104 -18.74 0.01 14.57
C PRO A 104 -18.29 -1.42 14.89
N PRO A 105 -19.14 -2.25 15.53
CA PRO A 105 -18.81 -3.64 15.74
C PRO A 105 -18.49 -4.28 14.37
N PRO A 106 -17.46 -5.13 14.28
CA PRO A 106 -17.15 -5.81 13.03
C PRO A 106 -18.37 -6.62 12.60
N THR A 107 -18.69 -6.56 11.32
CA THR A 107 -19.75 -7.37 10.71
C THR A 107 -19.42 -8.86 10.86
N ASP A 108 -20.41 -9.74 10.71
CA ASP A 108 -20.19 -11.19 10.82
C ASP A 108 -19.17 -11.69 9.78
N ASP A 109 -19.11 -11.06 8.60
CA ASP A 109 -18.11 -11.33 7.58
C ASP A 109 -16.69 -10.96 8.04
N GLU A 110 -16.53 -9.79 8.68
CA GLU A 110 -15.23 -9.37 9.24
C GLU A 110 -14.82 -10.24 10.44
N ARG A 111 -15.77 -10.69 11.26
CA ARG A 111 -15.53 -11.63 12.35
C ARG A 111 -15.06 -12.99 11.85
N ALA A 112 -15.62 -13.47 10.75
CA ALA A 112 -15.19 -14.71 10.12
C ALA A 112 -13.74 -14.62 9.60
N LEU A 113 -13.32 -13.45 9.11
CA LEU A 113 -11.96 -13.20 8.63
C LEU A 113 -10.93 -13.03 9.76
N LEU A 114 -11.35 -12.51 10.91
CA LEU A 114 -10.52 -12.32 12.10
C LEU A 114 -10.46 -13.56 13.01
N ALA A 115 -11.30 -14.55 12.77
CA ALA A 115 -11.28 -15.81 13.50
C ALA A 115 -9.96 -16.55 13.20
N PRO A 116 -9.21 -17.00 14.22
CA PRO A 116 -8.04 -17.83 13.97
C PRO A 116 -8.48 -19.07 13.19
N PRO A 117 -7.71 -19.52 12.18
CA PRO A 117 -8.04 -20.73 11.46
C PRO A 117 -8.17 -21.86 12.47
N SER A 118 -9.28 -22.61 12.41
CA SER A 118 -9.47 -23.78 13.26
C SER A 118 -8.23 -24.67 13.14
N PRO A 119 -7.67 -25.16 14.26
CA PRO A 119 -6.57 -26.10 14.19
C PRO A 119 -7.05 -27.34 13.44
N THR A 120 -6.61 -27.49 12.20
CA THR A 120 -6.85 -28.69 11.40
C THR A 120 -6.22 -29.86 12.15
N ASP A 121 -7.05 -30.78 12.64
CA ASP A 121 -6.60 -31.99 13.33
C ASP A 121 -5.80 -32.87 12.34
N PRO A 122 -4.47 -33.04 12.49
CA PRO A 122 -3.67 -33.81 11.57
C PRO A 122 -3.39 -35.19 12.17
N LEU A 123 -4.41 -36.04 12.33
CA LEU A 123 -4.21 -37.44 12.70
C LEU A 123 -5.09 -38.40 11.90
N GLY A 124 -4.92 -38.38 10.59
CA GLY A 124 -5.11 -39.58 9.76
C GLY A 124 -3.93 -40.54 9.93
N ARG A 125 -3.88 -41.28 11.04
CA ARG A 125 -2.98 -42.44 11.16
C ARG A 125 -3.67 -43.67 10.55
N ARG A 126 -3.14 -44.04 9.37
CA ARG A 126 -2.97 -45.38 8.77
C ARG A 126 -4.13 -46.37 8.85
#